data_AF-A0A3M5K4V2-F1
#
_entry.id   AF-A0A3M5K4V2-F1
#
_cell.length_a   1.000
_cell.length_b   1.000
_cell.length_c   1.000
_cell.angle_alpha   90.00
_cell.angle_beta   90.00
_cell.angle_gamma   90.00
#
_symmetry.space_group_name_H-M   'P 1'
#
loop_
_entity.id
_entity.type
_entity.pdbx_description
1 polymer ?
#
loop_
_entity_poly.entity_id
_entity_poly.type
_entity_poly.pdbx_seq_one_letter_code
_entity_poly.pdbx_strand_id
1 'polypeptide(L)'
;MTKAYAYIRYSRAIQATGDSEHRQLTALELFETSTGTNVVEVVYDKGKSAFRGDNARSGNFKEMLDRMQSGAIRRGDYLVVESIDRITRQRVLDGVELLQGILKKGINIYTTVDKKTYSYNDPSRDFENLLMISLIAKRANEESETKSGRLLSAWKARKAKAENGEVIIKKGKSIPYGLRVEEGKFVIHKEEQEEIKQLFDLLLQFGINTAITKINETSLKKWNNGTLNKIIKHKTVIGCMATHRVEYTADGKAKKILTGFIENYYPNLIESELFYKAIDVMANRKQKNWSGRRTEQDFNIFKHCIFCAECGGKLYYDHRGSRYKGKIYHFLNAIMPEFKSTFAPPTISGLNMF
;
A
#
# COMPACT_ATOMS: atom_id res chain seq x y z
N MET A 1 -14.28 16.16 39.51
CA MET A 1 -14.18 17.24 38.51
C MET A 1 -14.29 16.62 37.14
N THR A 2 -15.21 17.15 36.36
CA THR A 2 -15.43 16.81 34.95
C THR A 2 -14.23 17.22 34.12
N LYS A 3 -13.79 16.36 33.20
CA LYS A 3 -12.64 16.62 32.32
C LYS A 3 -13.07 16.60 30.86
N ALA A 4 -12.38 17.35 30.02
CA ALA A 4 -12.60 17.31 28.57
C ALA A 4 -11.36 16.83 27.83
N TYR A 5 -11.57 15.97 26.83
CA TYR A 5 -10.53 15.41 25.99
C TYR A 5 -10.81 15.78 24.55
N ALA A 6 -9.93 16.56 23.93
CA ALA A 6 -10.08 17.00 22.56
C ALA A 6 -9.45 15.99 21.59
N TYR A 7 -10.13 15.72 20.48
CA TYR A 7 -9.60 14.88 19.41
C TYR A 7 -9.56 15.65 18.09
N ILE A 8 -8.35 15.78 17.54
CA ILE A 8 -8.06 16.56 16.34
C ILE A 8 -7.42 15.67 15.28
N ARG A 9 -7.94 15.76 14.06
CA ARG A 9 -7.47 14.96 12.92
C ARG A 9 -6.93 15.86 11.81
N TYR A 10 -5.71 15.58 11.33
CA TYR A 10 -5.05 16.36 10.28
C TYR A 10 -4.56 15.52 9.10
N SER A 11 -4.50 16.10 7.89
CA SER A 11 -4.15 15.41 6.64
C SER A 11 -2.66 15.47 6.26
N ARG A 12 -1.88 16.38 6.84
CA ARG A 12 -0.43 16.54 6.66
C ARG A 12 0.21 16.83 8.01
N ALA A 13 1.43 16.32 8.25
CA ALA A 13 2.21 16.68 9.44
C ALA A 13 2.15 18.20 9.60
N ILE A 14 1.88 18.64 10.83
CA ILE A 14 1.82 20.04 11.22
C ILE A 14 3.16 20.67 10.83
N GLN A 15 3.24 21.23 9.62
CA GLN A 15 4.23 22.21 9.29
C GLN A 15 3.65 23.51 9.83
N ALA A 16 4.36 24.11 10.78
CA ALA A 16 4.06 25.38 11.42
C ALA A 16 3.65 26.43 10.38
N THR A 17 2.35 26.52 10.13
CA THR A 17 1.71 27.58 9.34
C THR A 17 0.61 28.09 10.26
N GLY A 18 0.88 29.20 10.95
CA GLY A 18 0.19 29.61 12.18
C GLY A 18 -1.34 29.75 12.13
N ASP A 19 -1.95 29.79 10.94
CA ASP A 19 -3.41 29.97 10.80
C ASP A 19 -4.23 28.72 11.20
N SER A 20 -3.71 27.51 11.03
CA SER A 20 -4.45 26.29 11.41
C SER A 20 -4.37 25.96 12.91
N GLU A 21 -3.26 26.29 13.57
CA GLU A 21 -3.11 26.09 15.02
C GLU A 21 -3.92 27.14 15.79
N HIS A 22 -3.90 28.41 15.37
CA HIS A 22 -4.69 29.46 16.00
C HIS A 22 -6.20 29.16 15.97
N ARG A 23 -6.75 28.72 14.83
CA ARG A 23 -8.19 28.40 14.74
C ARG A 23 -8.60 27.23 15.63
N GLN A 24 -7.71 26.25 15.82
CA GLN A 24 -8.02 25.07 16.64
C GLN A 24 -7.96 25.39 18.14
N LEU A 25 -6.98 26.19 18.55
CA LEU A 25 -6.87 26.71 19.92
C LEU A 25 -8.10 27.56 20.29
N THR A 26 -8.51 28.47 19.41
CA THR A 26 -9.71 29.31 19.63
C THR A 26 -10.99 28.47 19.80
N ALA A 27 -11.13 27.36 19.07
CA ALA A 27 -12.31 26.50 19.19
C ALA A 27 -12.37 25.74 20.53
N LEU A 28 -11.23 25.36 21.09
CA LEU A 28 -11.14 24.73 22.41
C LEU A 28 -11.34 25.76 23.53
N GLU A 29 -10.75 26.95 23.41
CA GLU A 29 -10.96 28.07 24.34
C GLU A 29 -12.45 28.46 24.43
N LEU A 30 -13.16 28.48 23.30
CA LEU A 30 -14.61 28.72 23.26
C LEU A 30 -15.40 27.61 23.98
N PHE A 31 -14.95 26.36 23.89
CA PHE A 31 -15.56 25.26 24.64
C PHE A 31 -15.34 25.43 26.15
N GLU A 32 -14.11 25.72 26.58
CA GLU A 32 -13.79 25.92 28.01
C GLU A 32 -14.59 27.07 28.60
N THR A 33 -14.72 28.17 27.85
CA THR A 33 -15.50 29.36 28.27
C THR A 33 -17.00 29.07 28.36
N SER A 34 -17.55 28.30 27.42
CA SER A 34 -19.00 28.03 27.36
C SER A 34 -19.47 26.93 28.31
N THR A 35 -18.61 25.96 28.61
CA THR A 35 -18.97 24.79 29.45
C THR A 35 -18.34 24.83 30.84
N GLY A 36 -17.39 25.74 31.09
CA GLY A 36 -16.63 25.81 32.35
C GLY A 36 -15.77 24.58 32.62
N THR A 37 -15.53 23.74 31.60
CA THR A 37 -14.78 22.49 31.72
C THR A 37 -13.45 22.59 30.99
N ASN A 38 -12.35 22.39 31.70
CA ASN A 38 -11.01 22.47 31.11
C ASN A 38 -10.68 21.25 30.25
N VAL A 39 -10.04 21.49 29.11
CA VAL A 39 -9.47 20.48 28.23
C VAL A 39 -8.17 19.99 28.86
N VAL A 40 -8.16 18.74 29.30
CA VAL A 40 -7.01 18.13 29.98
C VAL A 40 -6.02 17.50 29.02
N GLU A 41 -6.45 17.19 27.80
CA GLU A 41 -5.65 16.47 26.81
C GLU A 41 -6.15 16.74 25.40
N VAL A 42 -5.23 16.87 24.45
CA VAL A 42 -5.51 16.96 23.01
C VAL A 42 -4.84 15.78 22.29
N VAL A 43 -5.65 14.90 21.73
CA VAL A 43 -5.22 13.72 20.98
C VAL A 43 -5.21 14.04 19.50
N TYR A 44 -4.05 13.84 18.87
CA TYR A 44 -3.88 14.10 17.44
C TYR A 44 -3.83 12.81 16.64
N ASP A 45 -4.50 12.76 15.49
CA ASP A 45 -4.38 11.64 14.55
C ASP A 45 -4.08 12.10 13.11
N LYS A 46 -3.15 11.38 12.46
CA LYS A 46 -2.68 11.67 11.10
C LYS A 46 -3.55 10.93 10.09
N GLY A 47 -4.56 11.59 9.57
CA GLY A 47 -5.53 10.99 8.67
C GLY A 47 -5.30 11.29 7.18
N LYS A 48 -4.77 10.34 6.41
CA LYS A 48 -4.88 10.33 4.93
C LYS A 48 -6.09 9.54 4.40
N SER A 49 -6.72 8.67 5.20
CA SER A 49 -7.65 7.65 4.69
C SER A 49 -8.79 7.32 5.67
N ALA A 50 -9.57 8.32 6.10
CA ALA A 50 -10.79 8.14 6.90
C ALA A 50 -11.86 7.23 6.25
N PHE A 51 -11.69 6.90 4.97
CA PHE A 51 -12.64 6.13 4.20
C PHE A 51 -12.73 4.71 4.78
N ARG A 52 -13.91 4.34 5.29
CA ARG A 52 -14.25 3.02 5.90
C ARG A 52 -13.91 2.82 7.39
N GLY A 53 -13.48 3.87 8.10
CA GLY A 53 -13.39 3.84 9.58
C GLY A 53 -12.19 3.12 10.18
N ASP A 54 -11.09 3.05 9.44
CA ASP A 54 -9.82 2.50 9.92
C ASP A 54 -9.30 3.21 11.20
N ASN A 55 -9.74 4.44 11.46
CA ASN A 55 -9.42 5.22 12.67
C ASN A 55 -10.03 4.65 13.96
N ALA A 56 -11.24 4.08 13.89
CA ALA A 56 -11.83 3.41 15.04
C ALA A 56 -11.15 2.05 15.30
N ARG A 57 -10.47 1.50 14.28
CA ARG A 57 -9.77 0.20 14.34
C ARG A 57 -8.27 0.32 14.62
N SER A 58 -7.66 1.48 14.36
CA SER A 58 -6.22 1.75 14.50
C SER A 58 -5.93 3.25 14.69
N GLY A 59 -4.88 3.59 15.45
CA GLY A 59 -4.45 4.97 15.71
C GLY A 59 -4.87 5.50 17.09
N ASN A 60 -4.57 6.77 17.36
CA ASN A 60 -4.73 7.38 18.69
C ASN A 60 -6.21 7.53 19.11
N PHE A 61 -7.14 7.52 18.15
CA PHE A 61 -8.58 7.51 18.47
C PHE A 61 -9.03 6.18 19.07
N LYS A 62 -8.47 5.05 18.62
CA LYS A 62 -8.77 3.75 19.21
C LYS A 62 -8.29 3.67 20.66
N GLU A 63 -7.07 4.14 20.94
CA GLU A 63 -6.55 4.22 22.30
C GLU A 63 -7.47 5.07 23.21
N MET A 64 -8.02 6.16 22.67
CA MET A 64 -9.01 6.96 23.36
C MET A 64 -10.29 6.17 23.64
N LEU A 65 -10.84 5.43 22.66
CA LEU A 65 -11.99 4.56 22.84
C LEU A 65 -11.73 3.45 23.88
N ASP A 66 -10.52 2.90 23.91
CA ASP A 66 -10.10 1.88 24.89
C ASP A 66 -10.03 2.49 26.30
N ARG A 67 -9.56 3.74 26.43
CA ARG A 67 -9.59 4.51 27.69
C ARG A 67 -11.00 4.83 28.16
N MET A 68 -11.94 5.02 27.24
CA MET A 68 -13.37 5.12 27.55
C MET A 68 -13.96 3.78 27.98
N GLN A 69 -13.46 2.66 27.46
CA GLN A 69 -13.89 1.31 27.88
C GLN A 69 -13.37 0.95 29.27
N SER A 70 -12.10 1.25 29.56
CA SER A 70 -11.47 0.94 30.85
C SER A 70 -11.88 1.87 31.99
N GLY A 71 -12.63 2.94 31.70
CA GLY A 71 -13.07 3.93 32.68
C GLY A 71 -12.01 4.96 33.07
N ALA A 72 -10.87 4.99 32.36
CA ALA A 72 -9.86 6.05 32.51
C ALA A 72 -10.41 7.42 32.09
N ILE A 73 -11.27 7.44 31.06
CA ILE A 73 -12.19 8.55 30.78
C ILE A 73 -13.52 8.21 31.47
N ARG A 74 -13.95 9.06 32.41
CA ARG A 74 -15.02 8.75 33.34
C ARG A 74 -16.38 9.20 32.82
N ARG A 75 -17.44 8.63 33.40
CA ARG A 75 -18.81 9.11 33.20
C ARG A 75 -18.91 10.60 33.54
N GLY A 76 -19.52 11.37 32.65
CA GLY A 76 -19.66 12.82 32.73
C GLY A 76 -18.56 13.60 31.99
N ASP A 77 -17.43 12.96 31.66
CA ASP A 77 -16.35 13.61 30.90
C ASP A 77 -16.79 13.91 29.45
N TYR A 78 -16.08 14.86 28.82
CA TYR A 78 -16.37 15.33 27.47
C TYR A 78 -15.35 14.80 26.45
N LEU A 79 -15.85 14.34 25.31
CA LEU A 79 -15.12 14.21 24.06
C LEU A 79 -15.39 15.45 23.21
N VAL A 80 -14.36 16.27 22.99
CA VAL A 80 -14.45 17.48 22.16
C VAL A 80 -13.91 17.19 20.78
N VAL A 81 -14.73 17.41 19.75
CA VAL A 81 -14.36 17.22 18.34
C VAL A 81 -14.81 18.41 17.51
N GLU A 82 -14.14 18.68 16.39
CA GLU A 82 -14.57 19.73 15.46
C GLU A 82 -16.00 19.47 14.96
N SER A 83 -16.22 18.24 14.50
CA SER A 83 -17.48 17.76 13.93
C SER A 83 -17.52 16.23 14.01
N ILE A 84 -18.72 15.64 13.89
CA ILE A 84 -18.90 14.18 13.94
C ILE A 84 -18.12 13.45 12.82
N ASP A 85 -17.95 14.06 11.65
CA ASP A 85 -17.20 13.45 10.54
C ASP A 85 -15.69 13.27 10.82
N ARG A 86 -15.17 13.88 11.91
CA ARG A 86 -13.81 13.62 12.40
C ARG A 86 -13.70 12.29 13.14
N ILE A 87 -14.79 11.85 13.77
CA ILE A 87 -14.89 10.57 14.47
C ILE A 87 -14.98 9.42 13.46
N THR A 88 -15.88 9.53 12.48
CA THR A 88 -16.11 8.48 11.49
C THR A 88 -16.60 9.00 10.15
N ARG A 89 -16.12 8.38 9.07
CA ARG A 89 -16.65 8.52 7.70
C ARG A 89 -17.13 7.16 7.15
N GLN A 90 -17.61 6.31 8.05
CA GLN A 90 -18.22 5.03 7.69
C GLN A 90 -19.63 5.21 7.14
N ARG A 91 -20.29 4.10 6.80
CA ARG A 91 -21.73 4.10 6.52
C ARG A 91 -22.46 4.72 7.72
N VAL A 92 -23.57 5.38 7.42
CA VAL A 92 -24.38 6.13 8.40
C VAL A 92 -24.68 5.29 9.66
N LEU A 93 -25.07 4.02 9.48
CA LEU A 93 -25.42 3.12 10.58
C LEU A 93 -24.21 2.81 11.49
N ASP A 94 -23.05 2.51 10.93
CA ASP A 94 -21.83 2.21 11.69
C ASP A 94 -21.38 3.45 12.51
N GLY A 95 -21.54 4.64 11.92
CA GLY A 95 -21.21 5.89 12.61
C GLY A 95 -22.16 6.21 13.77
N VAL A 96 -23.46 5.94 13.59
CA VAL A 96 -24.47 6.05 14.64
C VAL A 96 -24.16 5.08 15.78
N GLU A 97 -23.83 3.81 15.46
CA GLU A 97 -23.49 2.79 16.46
C GLU A 97 -22.29 3.20 17.32
N LEU A 98 -21.22 3.69 16.68
CA LEU A 98 -20.02 4.16 17.37
C LEU A 98 -20.33 5.29 18.36
N LEU A 99 -21.08 6.31 17.92
CA LEU A 99 -21.43 7.45 18.75
C LEU A 99 -22.37 7.06 19.89
N GLN A 100 -23.36 6.23 19.62
CA GLN A 100 -24.21 5.65 20.67
C GLN A 100 -23.40 4.86 21.68
N GLY A 101 -22.38 4.11 21.23
CA GLY A 101 -21.47 3.38 22.11
C GLY A 101 -20.68 4.29 23.06
N ILE A 102 -20.30 5.49 22.62
CA ILE A 102 -19.65 6.50 23.46
C ILE A 102 -20.67 7.11 24.44
N LEU A 103 -21.84 7.53 23.94
CA LEU A 103 -22.89 8.15 24.74
C LEU A 103 -23.41 7.21 25.84
N LYS A 104 -23.68 5.94 25.52
CA LYS A 104 -24.13 4.91 26.49
C LYS A 104 -23.15 4.68 27.64
N LYS A 105 -21.86 5.01 27.45
CA LYS A 105 -20.86 4.97 28.53
C LYS A 105 -20.93 6.19 29.45
N GLY A 106 -21.86 7.11 29.21
CA GLY A 106 -22.04 8.34 29.97
C GLY A 106 -21.05 9.44 29.61
N ILE A 107 -20.42 9.37 28.42
CA ILE A 107 -19.46 10.37 27.94
C ILE A 107 -20.22 11.36 27.06
N ASN A 108 -20.05 12.65 27.32
CA ASN A 108 -20.67 13.72 26.55
C ASN A 108 -19.83 14.00 25.31
N ILE A 109 -20.45 14.19 24.15
CA ILE A 109 -19.75 14.56 22.91
C ILE A 109 -20.06 16.01 22.60
N TYR A 110 -19.04 16.85 22.48
CA TYR A 110 -19.20 18.24 22.07
C TYR A 110 -18.61 18.46 20.68
N THR A 111 -19.40 19.06 19.78
CA THR A 111 -18.95 19.47 18.45
C THR A 111 -18.70 20.98 18.42
N THR A 112 -17.50 21.42 18.09
CA THR A 112 -17.15 22.85 18.11
C THR A 112 -17.78 23.64 16.95
N VAL A 113 -18.02 23.01 15.79
CA VAL A 113 -18.68 23.67 14.63
C VAL A 113 -20.15 23.96 14.91
N ASP A 114 -20.88 22.95 15.40
CA ASP A 114 -22.32 23.07 15.66
C ASP A 114 -22.63 23.60 17.08
N LYS A 115 -21.61 23.76 17.92
CA LYS A 115 -21.69 24.18 19.34
C LYS A 115 -22.73 23.38 20.13
N LYS A 116 -22.77 22.07 19.88
CA LYS A 116 -23.78 21.16 20.43
C LYS A 116 -23.15 20.10 21.30
N THR A 117 -23.80 19.84 22.44
CA THR A 117 -23.47 18.74 23.35
C THR A 117 -24.48 17.61 23.15
N TYR A 118 -23.98 16.43 22.85
CA TYR A 118 -24.74 15.19 22.82
C TYR A 118 -24.46 14.42 24.12
N SER A 119 -25.51 14.01 24.81
CA SER A 119 -25.41 13.24 26.05
C SER A 119 -26.47 12.14 26.06
N TYR A 120 -26.22 11.07 26.83
CA TYR A 120 -27.18 9.98 27.06
C TYR A 120 -28.06 10.21 28.29
N ASN A 121 -27.77 11.27 29.06
CA ASN A 121 -28.42 11.53 30.34
C ASN A 121 -29.72 12.33 30.21
N ASP A 122 -30.08 12.75 28.99
CA ASP A 122 -31.32 13.49 28.71
C ASP A 122 -32.20 12.69 27.72
N PRO A 123 -33.04 11.78 28.24
CA PRO A 123 -33.92 10.95 27.40
C PRO A 123 -34.89 11.76 26.53
N SER A 124 -35.20 13.01 26.90
CA SER A 124 -36.09 13.88 26.13
C SER A 124 -35.47 14.31 24.78
N ARG A 125 -34.14 14.26 24.68
CA ARG A 125 -33.37 14.66 23.49
C ARG A 125 -32.82 13.48 22.70
N ASP A 126 -33.10 12.24 23.11
CA ASP A 126 -32.57 11.04 22.44
C ASP A 126 -32.94 10.99 20.95
N PHE A 127 -34.19 11.33 20.62
CA PHE A 127 -34.67 11.35 19.23
C PHE A 127 -33.98 12.46 18.42
N GLU A 128 -33.82 13.65 18.99
CA GLU A 128 -33.13 14.77 18.35
C GLU A 128 -31.64 14.46 18.13
N ASN A 129 -30.98 13.88 19.13
CA ASN A 129 -29.59 13.46 19.06
C ASN A 129 -29.40 12.40 17.96
N LEU A 130 -30.28 11.40 17.89
CA LEU A 130 -30.23 10.36 16.88
C LEU A 130 -30.43 10.92 15.46
N LEU A 131 -31.39 11.82 15.27
CA LEU A 131 -31.65 12.47 13.99
C LEU A 131 -30.45 13.32 13.53
N MET A 132 -29.89 14.13 14.43
CA MET A 132 -28.75 15.00 14.12
C MET A 132 -27.50 14.19 13.77
N ILE A 133 -27.20 13.16 14.55
CA ILE A 133 -26.09 12.25 14.28
C ILE A 133 -26.27 11.58 12.92
N SER A 134 -27.49 11.09 12.63
CA SER A 134 -27.81 10.42 11.37
C SER A 134 -27.67 11.37 10.17
N LEU A 135 -28.14 12.62 10.30
CA LEU A 135 -28.05 13.63 9.26
C LEU A 135 -26.59 14.03 8.98
N ILE A 136 -25.78 14.23 10.01
CA ILE A 136 -24.37 14.60 9.86
C ILE A 136 -23.59 13.43 9.23
N ALA A 137 -23.83 12.19 9.68
CA ALA A 137 -23.24 11.00 9.09
C ALA A 137 -23.64 10.84 7.61
N LYS A 138 -24.90 11.11 7.26
CA LYS A 138 -25.38 11.08 5.87
C LYS A 138 -24.65 12.12 5.01
N ARG A 139 -24.55 13.37 5.47
CA ARG A 139 -23.84 14.45 4.74
C ARG A 139 -22.37 14.11 4.50
N ALA A 140 -21.69 13.55 5.50
CA ALA A 140 -20.29 13.14 5.38
C ALA A 140 -20.10 11.99 4.35
N ASN A 141 -21.06 11.06 4.29
CA ASN A 141 -21.07 9.98 3.31
C ASN A 141 -21.35 10.51 1.89
N GLU A 142 -22.35 11.37 1.72
CA GLU A 142 -22.71 11.99 0.44
C GLU A 142 -21.55 12.81 -0.16
N GLU A 143 -20.83 13.58 0.66
CA GLU A 143 -19.67 14.34 0.20
C GLU A 143 -18.54 13.41 -0.27
N SER A 144 -18.32 12.31 0.46
CA SER A 144 -17.31 11.30 0.12
C SER A 144 -17.67 10.56 -1.16
N GLU A 145 -18.92 10.13 -1.29
CA GLU A 145 -19.46 9.49 -2.49
C GLU A 145 -19.40 10.43 -3.69
N THR A 146 -19.83 11.68 -3.55
CA THR A 146 -19.78 12.70 -4.61
C THR A 146 -18.36 12.96 -5.08
N LYS A 147 -17.39 13.09 -4.15
CA LYS A 147 -15.97 13.24 -4.49
C LYS A 147 -15.42 12.02 -5.24
N SER A 148 -15.75 10.82 -4.77
CA SER A 148 -15.34 9.57 -5.43
C SER A 148 -15.97 9.42 -6.83
N GLY A 149 -17.25 9.77 -6.95
CA GLY A 149 -18.01 9.74 -8.20
C GLY A 149 -17.49 10.75 -9.21
N ARG A 150 -17.18 11.98 -8.78
CA ARG A 150 -16.54 13.00 -9.64
C ARG A 150 -15.16 12.56 -10.12
N LEU A 151 -14.37 11.92 -9.26
CA LEU A 151 -13.07 11.38 -9.66
C LEU A 151 -13.22 10.25 -10.69
N LEU A 152 -14.18 9.35 -10.48
CA LEU A 152 -14.48 8.27 -11.41
C LEU A 152 -15.02 8.78 -12.74
N SER A 153 -15.93 9.76 -12.75
CA SER A 153 -16.47 10.36 -13.97
C SER A 153 -15.40 11.11 -14.75
N ALA A 154 -14.54 11.89 -14.08
CA ALA A 154 -13.39 12.53 -14.69
C ALA A 154 -12.42 11.50 -15.28
N TRP A 155 -12.19 10.37 -14.60
CA TRP A 155 -11.36 9.29 -15.12
C TRP A 155 -11.98 8.62 -16.35
N LYS A 156 -13.29 8.32 -16.33
CA LYS A 156 -14.01 7.77 -17.50
C LYS A 156 -13.95 8.72 -18.69
N ALA A 157 -14.18 10.01 -18.47
CA ALA A 157 -14.09 11.02 -19.51
C ALA A 157 -12.66 11.10 -20.10
N ARG A 158 -11.62 11.05 -19.25
CA ARG A 158 -10.23 10.98 -19.71
C ARG A 158 -9.93 9.70 -20.50
N LYS A 159 -10.49 8.56 -20.09
CA LYS A 159 -10.33 7.28 -20.80
C LYS A 159 -10.97 7.35 -22.18
N ALA A 160 -12.21 7.83 -22.29
CA ALA A 160 -12.90 7.98 -23.56
C ALA A 160 -12.15 8.92 -24.53
N LYS A 161 -11.61 10.04 -24.02
CA LYS A 161 -10.75 10.93 -24.82
C LYS A 161 -9.49 10.23 -25.34
N ALA A 162 -8.86 9.41 -24.50
CA ALA A 162 -7.68 8.64 -24.91
C ALA A 162 -8.03 7.54 -25.93
N GLU A 163 -9.17 6.87 -25.80
CA GLU A 163 -9.68 5.90 -26.79
C GLU A 163 -10.00 6.58 -28.13
N ASN A 164 -10.44 7.85 -28.12
CA ASN A 164 -10.65 8.66 -29.31
C ASN A 164 -9.35 9.27 -29.90
N GLY A 165 -8.17 8.94 -29.35
CA GLY A 165 -6.88 9.40 -29.85
C GLY A 165 -6.46 10.81 -29.38
N GLU A 166 -7.18 11.44 -28.44
CA GLU A 166 -6.75 12.71 -27.86
C GLU A 166 -5.56 12.53 -26.91
N VAL A 167 -4.56 13.42 -27.01
CA VAL A 167 -3.40 13.43 -26.11
C VAL A 167 -3.80 13.95 -24.71
N ILE A 168 -4.05 13.01 -23.80
CA ILE A 168 -4.43 13.29 -22.40
C ILE A 168 -3.24 13.53 -21.46
N ILE A 169 -2.02 13.15 -21.89
CA ILE A 169 -0.78 13.34 -21.14
C ILE A 169 0.00 14.45 -21.82
N LYS A 170 -0.12 15.68 -21.28
CA LYS A 170 0.47 16.87 -21.92
C LYS A 170 1.83 17.27 -21.36
N LYS A 171 2.14 16.97 -20.09
CA LYS A 171 3.38 17.39 -19.42
C LYS A 171 3.83 16.43 -18.32
N GLY A 172 5.13 16.45 -18.02
CA GLY A 172 5.75 15.83 -16.84
C GLY A 172 6.22 14.39 -17.03
N LYS A 173 6.66 13.77 -15.92
CA LYS A 173 7.26 12.41 -15.86
C LYS A 173 6.33 11.25 -16.24
N SER A 174 5.13 11.56 -16.72
CA SER A 174 4.15 10.56 -17.17
C SER A 174 4.30 10.21 -18.65
N ILE A 175 5.05 11.02 -19.42
CA ILE A 175 5.39 10.70 -20.80
C ILE A 175 6.41 9.54 -20.79
N PRO A 176 6.17 8.45 -21.56
CA PRO A 176 7.15 7.37 -21.69
C PRO A 176 8.49 7.87 -22.23
N TYR A 177 9.57 7.23 -21.80
CA TYR A 177 10.91 7.50 -22.36
C TYR A 177 10.94 7.11 -23.84
N GLY A 178 11.59 7.91 -24.70
CA GLY A 178 11.51 7.80 -26.16
C GLY A 178 10.49 8.74 -26.80
N LEU A 179 9.60 9.36 -26.02
CA LEU A 179 8.52 10.21 -26.53
C LEU A 179 8.57 11.61 -25.92
N ARG A 180 8.21 12.60 -26.73
CA ARG A 180 7.92 13.97 -26.29
C ARG A 180 6.58 14.40 -26.82
N VAL A 181 6.00 15.44 -26.21
CA VAL A 181 4.74 16.03 -26.67
C VAL A 181 5.06 17.40 -27.24
N GLU A 182 4.93 17.52 -28.55
CA GLU A 182 5.11 18.78 -29.30
C GLU A 182 3.79 19.10 -30.00
N GLU A 183 3.31 20.34 -29.85
CA GLU A 183 2.03 20.80 -30.43
C GLU A 183 0.80 19.91 -30.13
N GLY A 184 0.84 19.18 -29.01
CA GLY A 184 -0.24 18.28 -28.61
C GLY A 184 -0.25 16.93 -29.35
N LYS A 185 0.83 16.56 -30.03
CA LYS A 185 1.06 15.23 -30.62
C LYS A 185 2.29 14.57 -30.01
N PHE A 186 2.34 13.24 -30.02
CA PHE A 186 3.52 12.49 -29.59
C PHE A 186 4.56 12.46 -30.71
N VAL A 187 5.78 12.93 -30.40
CA VAL A 187 6.94 12.91 -31.29
C VAL A 187 7.97 11.94 -30.73
N ILE A 188 8.55 11.12 -31.61
CA ILE A 188 9.58 10.15 -31.26
C ILE A 188 10.93 10.86 -31.23
N HIS A 189 11.69 10.67 -30.14
CA HIS A 189 13.08 11.11 -30.07
C HIS A 189 14.00 9.99 -30.55
N LYS A 190 14.62 10.17 -31.71
CA LYS A 190 15.36 9.09 -32.43
C LYS A 190 16.48 8.46 -31.58
N GLU A 191 17.26 9.25 -30.85
CA GLU A 191 18.35 8.74 -30.01
C GLU A 191 17.82 7.81 -28.89
N GLU A 192 16.75 8.23 -28.22
CA GLU A 192 16.13 7.46 -27.13
C GLU A 192 15.40 6.22 -27.68
N GLN A 193 14.87 6.30 -28.91
CA GLN A 193 14.28 5.17 -29.62
C GLN A 193 15.33 4.09 -29.92
N GLU A 194 16.50 4.51 -30.43
CA GLU A 194 17.58 3.58 -30.76
C GLU A 194 18.14 2.90 -29.50
N GLU A 195 18.26 3.63 -28.38
CA GLU A 195 18.61 3.01 -27.08
C GLU A 195 17.61 1.93 -26.66
N ILE A 196 16.31 2.20 -26.81
CA ILE A 196 15.26 1.21 -26.49
C ILE A 196 15.38 0.01 -27.41
N LYS A 197 15.59 0.22 -28.71
CA LYS A 197 15.77 -0.87 -29.67
C LYS A 197 16.97 -1.74 -29.31
N GLN A 198 18.13 -1.13 -29.06
CA GLN A 198 19.34 -1.81 -28.61
C GLN A 198 19.13 -2.59 -27.31
N LEU A 199 18.38 -2.04 -26.35
CA LEU A 199 18.03 -2.75 -25.13
C LEU A 199 17.22 -4.03 -25.42
N PHE A 200 16.23 -3.97 -26.32
CA PHE A 200 15.44 -5.13 -26.70
C PHE A 200 16.27 -6.17 -27.49
N ASP A 201 17.20 -5.73 -28.33
CA ASP A 201 18.15 -6.62 -29.02
C ASP A 201 19.09 -7.32 -28.02
N LEU A 202 19.59 -6.59 -27.01
CA LEU A 202 20.38 -7.18 -25.93
C LEU A 202 19.57 -8.19 -25.10
N LEU A 203 18.26 -7.99 -24.94
CA LEU A 203 17.39 -8.96 -24.27
C LEU A 203 17.19 -10.25 -25.09
N LEU A 204 17.37 -10.23 -26.41
CA LEU A 204 17.38 -11.45 -27.21
C LEU A 204 18.61 -12.31 -26.96
N GLN A 205 19.74 -11.71 -26.56
CA GLN A 205 21.00 -12.42 -26.35
C GLN A 205 21.29 -12.72 -24.86
N PHE A 206 21.08 -11.75 -23.98
CA PHE A 206 21.51 -11.78 -22.58
C PHE A 206 20.33 -11.82 -21.59
N GLY A 207 20.60 -12.26 -20.36
CA GLY A 207 19.66 -12.12 -19.25
C GLY A 207 19.43 -10.65 -18.86
N ILE A 208 18.31 -10.38 -18.20
CA ILE A 208 17.86 -9.01 -17.85
C ILE A 208 18.97 -8.17 -17.21
N ASN A 209 19.64 -8.71 -16.17
CA ASN A 209 20.66 -7.96 -15.44
C ASN A 209 21.86 -7.60 -16.34
N THR A 210 22.34 -8.56 -17.14
CA THR A 210 23.48 -8.35 -18.05
C THR A 210 23.14 -7.37 -19.17
N ALA A 211 21.93 -7.45 -19.74
CA ALA A 211 21.45 -6.51 -20.74
C ALA A 211 21.40 -5.08 -20.18
N ILE A 212 20.90 -4.91 -18.95
CA ILE A 212 20.86 -3.62 -18.27
C ILE A 212 22.26 -3.09 -17.96
N THR A 213 23.20 -3.94 -17.52
CA THR A 213 24.58 -3.50 -17.30
C THR A 213 25.22 -2.99 -18.59
N LYS A 214 25.07 -3.73 -19.69
CA LYS A 214 25.65 -3.36 -20.99
C LYS A 214 25.05 -2.09 -21.58
N ILE A 215 23.72 -1.95 -21.55
CA ILE A 215 23.09 -0.72 -22.08
C ILE A 215 23.49 0.50 -21.24
N ASN A 216 23.66 0.35 -19.93
CA ASN A 216 24.04 1.43 -19.03
C ASN A 216 25.46 1.98 -19.27
N GLU A 217 26.30 1.27 -20.02
CA GLU A 217 27.62 1.78 -20.42
C GLU A 217 27.52 2.85 -21.51
N THR A 218 26.46 2.82 -22.32
CA THR A 218 26.28 3.66 -23.52
C THR A 218 25.06 4.58 -23.44
N SER A 219 24.06 4.24 -22.63
CA SER A 219 22.79 4.97 -22.56
C SER A 219 22.88 6.30 -21.85
N LEU A 220 22.11 7.28 -22.33
CA LEU A 220 21.89 8.57 -21.68
C LEU A 220 21.15 8.42 -20.34
N LYS A 221 20.32 7.39 -20.21
CA LYS A 221 19.49 7.13 -19.02
C LYS A 221 19.93 5.87 -18.29
N LYS A 222 20.04 5.97 -16.97
CA LYS A 222 20.27 4.79 -16.11
C LYS A 222 19.05 3.86 -16.08
N TRP A 223 19.18 2.71 -16.73
CA TRP A 223 18.24 1.61 -16.75
C TRP A 223 18.32 0.77 -15.47
N ASN A 224 17.16 0.31 -15.00
CA ASN A 224 17.06 -0.61 -13.88
C ASN A 224 15.91 -1.62 -14.11
N ASN A 225 15.91 -2.71 -13.34
CA ASN A 225 14.91 -3.77 -13.44
C ASN A 225 13.48 -3.26 -13.28
N GLY A 226 13.25 -2.30 -12.38
CA GLY A 226 11.93 -1.71 -12.17
C GLY A 226 11.41 -0.96 -13.40
N THR A 227 12.27 -0.20 -14.08
CA THR A 227 11.93 0.60 -15.26
C THR A 227 11.65 -0.29 -16.45
N LEU A 228 12.50 -1.30 -16.70
CA LEU A 228 12.29 -2.26 -17.77
C LEU A 228 11.00 -3.06 -17.54
N ASN A 229 10.79 -3.61 -16.34
CA ASN A 229 9.56 -4.34 -16.02
C ASN A 229 8.31 -3.48 -16.16
N LYS A 230 8.39 -2.18 -15.83
CA LYS A 230 7.29 -1.25 -16.03
C LYS A 230 6.97 -1.06 -17.52
N ILE A 231 7.99 -0.90 -18.36
CA ILE A 231 7.83 -0.77 -19.82
C ILE A 231 7.21 -2.04 -20.41
N ILE A 232 7.74 -3.21 -20.07
CA ILE A 232 7.23 -4.51 -20.55
C ILE A 232 5.78 -4.70 -20.10
N LYS A 233 5.49 -4.50 -18.81
CA LYS A 233 4.13 -4.68 -18.26
C LYS A 233 3.12 -3.70 -18.85
N HIS A 234 3.53 -2.46 -19.12
CA HIS A 234 2.65 -1.43 -19.65
C HIS A 234 2.57 -1.43 -21.18
N LYS A 235 3.43 -2.21 -21.87
CA LYS A 235 3.51 -2.32 -23.33
C LYS A 235 3.68 -0.95 -24.03
N THR A 236 4.35 0.01 -23.37
CA THR A 236 4.44 1.40 -23.87
C THR A 236 5.26 1.52 -25.15
N VAL A 237 6.23 0.62 -25.36
CA VAL A 237 7.13 0.65 -26.54
C VAL A 237 6.45 0.19 -27.83
N ILE A 238 5.32 -0.52 -27.72
CA ILE A 238 4.48 -0.96 -28.84
C ILE A 238 3.16 -0.16 -28.90
N GLY A 239 3.18 1.07 -28.41
CA GLY A 239 2.06 1.99 -28.58
C GLY A 239 0.93 1.87 -27.56
N CYS A 240 1.00 0.96 -26.59
CA CYS A 240 -0.10 0.75 -25.65
C CYS A 240 -0.07 1.71 -24.44
N MET A 241 -1.24 2.17 -24.02
CA MET A 241 -1.45 2.86 -22.75
C MET A 241 -2.14 1.95 -21.73
N ALA A 242 -1.44 1.62 -20.65
CA ALA A 242 -1.96 0.83 -19.55
C ALA A 242 -3.00 1.60 -18.68
N THR A 243 -4.21 1.08 -18.62
CA THR A 243 -5.29 1.60 -17.76
C THR A 243 -5.25 0.92 -16.40
N HIS A 244 -5.47 1.68 -15.34
CA HIS A 244 -5.44 1.18 -13.97
C HIS A 244 -6.70 1.57 -13.22
N ARG A 245 -7.24 0.65 -12.43
CA ARG A 245 -8.20 0.94 -11.36
C ARG A 245 -7.49 0.93 -10.02
N VAL A 246 -7.94 1.78 -9.11
CA VAL A 246 -7.49 1.74 -7.71
C VAL A 246 -8.47 0.86 -6.95
N GLU A 247 -7.97 -0.23 -6.38
CA GLU A 247 -8.70 -1.00 -5.38
C GLU A 247 -8.04 -0.80 -4.02
N TYR A 248 -8.83 -0.85 -2.97
CA TYR A 248 -8.33 -0.77 -1.60
C TYR A 248 -8.33 -2.18 -1.00
N THR A 249 -7.19 -2.63 -0.50
CA THR A 249 -7.09 -3.91 0.22
C THR A 249 -7.84 -3.83 1.55
N ALA A 250 -8.07 -4.97 2.20
CA ALA A 250 -8.70 -5.03 3.53
C ALA A 250 -7.97 -4.15 4.56
N ASP A 251 -6.66 -3.96 4.40
CA ASP A 251 -5.82 -3.09 5.26
C ASP A 251 -5.85 -1.60 4.87
N GLY A 252 -6.80 -1.16 4.04
CA GLY A 252 -6.95 0.24 3.62
C GLY A 252 -5.89 0.75 2.63
N LYS A 253 -4.96 -0.09 2.17
CA LYS A 253 -3.91 0.30 1.21
C LYS A 253 -4.44 0.34 -0.21
N ALA A 254 -4.21 1.47 -0.90
CA ALA A 254 -4.55 1.63 -2.30
C ALA A 254 -3.59 0.83 -3.21
N LYS A 255 -4.13 -0.13 -3.95
CA LYS A 255 -3.43 -0.94 -4.94
C LYS A 255 -3.93 -0.58 -6.34
N LYS A 256 -3.00 -0.19 -7.22
CA LYS A 256 -3.31 0.01 -8.63
C LYS A 256 -3.32 -1.34 -9.34
N ILE A 257 -4.47 -1.74 -9.84
CA ILE A 257 -4.65 -2.96 -10.61
C ILE A 257 -4.78 -2.57 -12.07
N LEU A 258 -4.01 -3.24 -12.91
CA LEU A 258 -4.06 -3.09 -14.36
C LEU A 258 -5.40 -3.64 -14.87
N THR A 259 -6.19 -2.81 -15.53
CA THR A 259 -7.54 -3.18 -16.02
C THR A 259 -7.58 -3.52 -17.50
N GLY A 260 -6.63 -3.01 -18.27
CA GLY A 260 -6.60 -3.20 -19.71
C GLY A 260 -5.65 -2.22 -20.38
N PHE A 261 -5.60 -2.26 -21.70
CA PHE A 261 -4.74 -1.43 -22.53
C PHE A 261 -5.57 -0.65 -23.55
N ILE A 262 -5.19 0.59 -23.81
CA ILE A 262 -5.62 1.34 -25.00
C ILE A 262 -4.52 1.14 -26.02
N GLU A 263 -4.82 0.44 -27.10
CA GLU A 263 -3.89 0.16 -28.19
C GLU A 263 -3.69 1.40 -29.07
N ASN A 264 -2.54 1.50 -29.75
CA ASN A 264 -2.21 2.59 -30.69
C ASN A 264 -2.34 4.02 -30.11
N TYR A 265 -2.21 4.17 -28.80
CA TYR A 265 -2.27 5.48 -28.14
C TYR A 265 -0.95 6.26 -28.27
N TYR A 266 0.17 5.55 -28.21
CA TYR A 266 1.49 6.11 -28.48
C TYR A 266 2.00 5.62 -29.84
N PRO A 267 2.91 6.36 -30.50
CA PRO A 267 3.62 5.82 -31.64
C PRO A 267 4.55 4.68 -31.19
N ASN A 268 4.70 3.67 -32.05
CA ASN A 268 5.54 2.51 -31.76
C ASN A 268 7.02 2.93 -31.78
N LEU A 269 7.71 2.66 -30.67
CA LEU A 269 9.15 2.91 -30.55
C LEU A 269 9.96 1.75 -31.14
N ILE A 270 9.44 0.54 -31.00
CA ILE A 270 9.99 -0.68 -31.60
C ILE A 270 8.91 -1.43 -32.33
N GLU A 271 9.33 -2.32 -33.23
CA GLU A 271 8.41 -3.25 -33.89
C GLU A 271 7.78 -4.21 -32.88
N SER A 272 6.47 -4.46 -33.04
CA SER A 272 5.72 -5.37 -32.17
C SER A 272 6.33 -6.78 -32.15
N GLU A 273 6.90 -7.22 -33.28
CA GLU A 273 7.54 -8.52 -33.41
C GLU A 273 8.78 -8.64 -32.51
N LEU A 274 9.65 -7.62 -32.50
CA LEU A 274 10.84 -7.58 -31.64
C LEU A 274 10.46 -7.65 -30.15
N PHE A 275 9.40 -6.93 -29.77
CA PHE A 275 8.89 -6.93 -28.39
C PHE A 275 8.44 -8.33 -27.95
N TYR A 276 7.60 -9.00 -28.74
CA TYR A 276 7.09 -10.32 -28.40
C TYR A 276 8.18 -11.38 -28.42
N LYS A 277 9.10 -11.35 -29.40
CA LYS A 277 10.28 -12.23 -29.43
C LYS A 277 11.11 -12.10 -28.16
N ALA A 278 11.37 -10.87 -27.69
CA ALA A 278 12.13 -10.65 -26.46
C ALA A 278 11.41 -11.24 -25.23
N ILE A 279 10.09 -11.07 -25.13
CA ILE A 279 9.31 -11.65 -24.03
C ILE A 279 9.37 -13.17 -24.05
N ASP A 280 9.22 -13.80 -25.20
CA ASP A 280 9.24 -15.26 -25.32
C ASP A 280 10.61 -15.82 -24.95
N VAL A 281 11.69 -15.20 -25.42
CA VAL A 281 13.06 -15.57 -25.03
C VAL A 281 13.25 -15.42 -23.52
N MET A 282 12.77 -14.32 -22.93
CA MET A 282 12.84 -14.10 -21.48
C MET A 282 12.03 -15.15 -20.69
N ALA A 283 10.86 -15.54 -21.19
CA ALA A 283 10.03 -16.58 -20.58
C ALA A 283 10.71 -17.96 -20.66
N ASN A 284 11.29 -18.29 -21.80
CA ASN A 284 12.04 -19.54 -22.00
C ASN A 284 13.29 -19.61 -21.11
N ARG A 285 14.03 -18.51 -20.91
CA ARG A 285 15.13 -18.47 -19.94
C ARG A 285 14.68 -18.68 -18.49
N LYS A 286 13.42 -18.34 -18.18
CA LYS A 286 12.83 -18.55 -16.86
C LYS A 286 12.45 -20.02 -16.64
N GLN A 287 12.32 -20.82 -17.70
CA GLN A 287 12.26 -22.28 -17.60
C GLN A 287 13.62 -22.78 -17.10
N LYS A 288 13.74 -22.86 -15.77
CA LYS A 288 14.54 -23.78 -14.97
C LYS A 288 15.57 -24.64 -15.74
N ASN A 289 16.63 -24.02 -16.27
CA ASN A 289 17.85 -24.76 -16.58
C ASN A 289 18.50 -25.09 -15.23
N TRP A 290 18.37 -26.35 -14.79
CA TRP A 290 19.02 -26.86 -13.56
C TRP A 290 20.56 -26.85 -13.68
N SER A 291 21.08 -26.53 -14.86
CA SER A 291 22.50 -26.32 -15.16
C SER A 291 22.88 -24.85 -15.03
N GLY A 292 22.99 -24.35 -13.79
CA GLY A 292 23.73 -23.13 -13.52
C GLY A 292 25.25 -23.34 -13.63
N ARG A 293 26.02 -22.25 -13.69
CA ARG A 293 27.48 -22.31 -13.54
C ARG A 293 27.78 -22.87 -12.15
N ARG A 294 28.26 -24.11 -12.07
CA ARG A 294 28.74 -24.71 -10.83
C ARG A 294 29.93 -23.89 -10.36
N THR A 295 29.89 -23.37 -9.15
CA THR A 295 31.11 -22.96 -8.45
C THR A 295 31.98 -24.20 -8.27
N GLU A 296 33.31 -24.06 -8.24
CA GLU A 296 34.24 -25.19 -8.00
C GLU A 296 33.93 -25.96 -6.70
N GLN A 297 33.17 -25.35 -5.80
CA GLN A 297 32.74 -25.89 -4.50
C GLN A 297 31.32 -26.50 -4.52
N ASP A 298 30.63 -26.58 -5.66
CA ASP A 298 29.29 -27.18 -5.77
C ASP A 298 29.39 -28.72 -5.96
N PHE A 299 29.83 -29.41 -4.90
CA PHE A 299 30.02 -30.87 -4.86
C PHE A 299 28.71 -31.69 -4.80
N ASN A 300 27.56 -31.02 -4.65
CA ASN A 300 26.28 -31.71 -4.48
C ASN A 300 25.72 -32.23 -5.82
N ILE A 301 26.11 -33.45 -6.19
CA ILE A 301 25.61 -34.12 -7.40
C ILE A 301 24.11 -34.48 -7.34
N PHE A 302 23.50 -34.51 -6.15
CA PHE A 302 22.09 -34.87 -5.95
C PHE A 302 21.19 -33.66 -5.66
N LYS A 303 21.70 -32.45 -5.89
CA LYS A 303 20.97 -31.20 -5.65
C LYS A 303 19.63 -31.21 -6.37
N HIS A 304 18.55 -31.09 -5.59
CA HIS A 304 17.14 -31.12 -6.05
C HIS A 304 16.59 -32.47 -6.52
N CYS A 305 17.36 -33.57 -6.42
CA CYS A 305 16.89 -34.91 -6.77
C CYS A 305 16.51 -35.75 -5.55
N ILE A 306 17.12 -35.47 -4.39
CA ILE A 306 16.91 -36.23 -3.17
C ILE A 306 16.23 -35.39 -2.08
N PHE A 307 15.28 -36.03 -1.42
CA PHE A 307 14.49 -35.46 -0.34
C PHE A 307 14.53 -36.43 0.83
N CYS A 308 14.48 -35.91 2.05
CA CYS A 308 14.37 -36.74 3.24
C CYS A 308 13.00 -37.43 3.25
N ALA A 309 13.00 -38.75 3.43
CA ALA A 309 11.76 -39.53 3.49
C ALA A 309 10.88 -39.16 4.69
N GLU A 310 11.48 -38.77 5.82
CA GLU A 310 10.76 -38.40 7.05
C GLU A 310 10.24 -36.96 7.04
N CYS A 311 11.08 -35.98 6.72
CA CYS A 311 10.68 -34.57 6.84
C CYS A 311 10.25 -33.93 5.52
N GLY A 312 10.38 -34.63 4.38
CA GLY A 312 10.10 -34.10 3.04
C GLY A 312 11.02 -32.93 2.61
N GLY A 313 11.96 -32.54 3.47
CA GLY A 313 12.92 -31.47 3.22
C GLY A 313 13.95 -31.87 2.17
N LYS A 314 14.48 -30.87 1.45
CA LYS A 314 15.59 -31.07 0.50
C LYS A 314 16.87 -31.40 1.27
N LEU A 315 17.59 -32.43 0.84
CA LEU A 315 18.92 -32.73 1.39
C LEU A 315 19.96 -31.75 0.83
N TYR A 316 20.78 -31.16 1.70
CA TYR A 316 21.88 -30.26 1.35
C TYR A 316 23.22 -30.90 1.68
N TYR A 317 24.23 -30.60 0.87
CA TYR A 317 25.59 -31.09 1.08
C TYR A 317 26.30 -30.26 2.14
N ASP A 318 26.77 -30.91 3.20
CA ASP A 318 27.56 -30.25 4.23
C ASP A 318 29.05 -30.31 3.85
N HIS A 319 29.55 -29.15 3.41
CA HIS A 319 30.96 -28.97 3.06
C HIS A 319 31.90 -29.10 4.25
N ARG A 320 31.39 -28.97 5.50
CA ARG A 320 32.22 -29.08 6.71
C ARG A 320 32.65 -30.52 7.00
N GLY A 321 31.80 -31.50 6.66
CA GLY A 321 32.06 -32.93 6.84
C GLY A 321 32.41 -33.35 8.27
N SER A 322 32.56 -34.65 8.51
CA SER A 322 33.09 -35.20 9.76
C SER A 322 34.52 -35.66 9.54
N ARG A 323 35.41 -35.43 10.51
CA ARG A 323 36.82 -35.84 10.43
C ARG A 323 37.03 -37.12 11.22
N TYR A 324 37.54 -38.16 10.56
CA TYR A 324 37.95 -39.39 11.23
C TYR A 324 39.25 -39.93 10.62
N LYS A 325 40.24 -40.24 11.47
CA LYS A 325 41.59 -40.71 11.07
C LYS A 325 42.21 -39.88 9.93
N GLY A 326 42.13 -38.54 10.03
CA GLY A 326 42.72 -37.62 9.04
C GLY A 326 41.98 -37.51 7.70
N LYS A 327 40.88 -38.24 7.50
CA LYS A 327 40.01 -38.12 6.31
C LYS A 327 38.75 -37.32 6.63
N ILE A 328 38.31 -36.50 5.69
CA ILE A 328 37.05 -35.74 5.77
C ILE A 328 35.96 -36.53 5.04
N TYR A 329 34.87 -36.84 5.74
CA TYR A 329 33.69 -37.49 5.18
C TYR A 329 32.57 -36.47 5.06
N HIS A 330 32.15 -36.18 3.83
CA HIS A 330 31.03 -35.29 3.57
C HIS A 330 29.71 -36.05 3.65
N PHE A 331 28.67 -35.38 4.15
CA PHE A 331 27.33 -35.96 4.30
C PHE A 331 26.25 -35.00 3.78
N LEU A 332 25.10 -35.58 3.49
CA LEU A 332 23.89 -34.88 3.06
C LEU A 332 22.93 -34.77 4.23
N ASN A 333 22.57 -33.55 4.61
CA ASN A 333 21.70 -33.27 5.76
C ASN A 333 20.35 -32.73 5.32
N ALA A 334 19.31 -32.94 6.13
CA ALA A 334 18.03 -32.24 6.01
C ALA A 334 17.86 -31.28 7.18
N ILE A 335 17.40 -30.05 6.91
CA ILE A 335 17.00 -29.13 7.98
C ILE A 335 15.60 -29.53 8.42
N MET A 336 15.48 -30.11 9.60
CA MET A 336 14.17 -30.25 10.24
C MET A 336 13.76 -28.88 10.81
N PRO A 337 12.57 -28.35 10.49
CA PRO A 337 12.04 -27.20 11.20
C PRO A 337 11.83 -27.62 12.67
N GLU A 338 12.44 -26.89 13.60
CA GLU A 338 12.42 -27.21 15.04
C GLU A 338 11.00 -27.44 15.55
N PHE A 339 10.69 -28.69 15.90
CA PHE A 339 9.59 -29.01 16.80
C PHE A 339 9.95 -28.46 18.18
N LYS A 340 9.31 -27.36 18.59
CA LYS A 340 9.30 -26.93 19.99
C LYS A 340 8.55 -27.98 20.82
N SER A 341 9.26 -28.87 21.52
CA SER A 341 8.87 -29.37 22.84
C SER A 341 9.91 -30.33 23.44
N THR A 342 10.52 -29.89 24.54
CA THR A 342 10.80 -30.65 25.78
C THR A 342 11.42 -32.06 25.72
N PHE A 343 12.64 -32.13 26.29
CA PHE A 343 13.30 -33.28 26.94
C PHE A 343 13.76 -34.49 26.09
N ALA A 344 15.09 -34.52 25.86
CA ALA A 344 16.03 -35.68 25.87
C ALA A 344 17.07 -35.59 24.72
N PRO A 345 18.35 -35.96 24.95
CA PRO A 345 19.42 -35.76 23.97
C PRO A 345 19.30 -36.70 22.76
N PRO A 346 19.61 -36.22 21.53
CA PRO A 346 19.39 -36.99 20.31
C PRO A 346 20.47 -38.06 20.10
N THR A 347 20.05 -39.31 19.97
CA THR A 347 20.81 -40.42 19.40
C THR A 347 21.05 -40.18 17.91
N ILE A 348 22.31 -40.18 17.50
CA ILE A 348 22.74 -40.05 16.10
C ILE A 348 22.52 -41.40 15.40
N SER A 349 21.50 -41.51 14.55
CA SER A 349 21.37 -42.61 13.58
C SER A 349 21.92 -42.16 12.24
N GLY A 350 23.21 -42.40 12.00
CA GLY A 350 23.83 -42.20 10.68
C GLY A 350 23.52 -43.38 9.76
N LEU A 351 22.86 -43.12 8.63
CA LEU A 351 22.82 -44.06 7.51
C LEU A 351 24.12 -43.89 6.72
N ASN A 352 25.03 -44.86 6.84
CA ASN A 352 26.16 -45.00 5.91
C ASN A 352 25.66 -45.71 4.66
N MET A 353 25.69 -45.01 3.52
CA MET A 353 25.66 -45.66 2.20
C MET A 353 27.11 -45.90 1.76
N PHE A 354 27.40 -47.15 1.36
CA PHE A 354 28.66 -47.58 0.76
C PHE A 354 28.91 -46.95 -0.61
#